data_AF-A0A7C2AIR1-F1
#
_entry.id   AF-A0A7C2AIR1-F1
#
_cell.length_a   1.000
_cell.length_b   1.000
_cell.length_c   1.000
_cell.angle_alpha   90.00
_cell.angle_beta   90.00
_cell.angle_gamma   90.00
#
_symmetry.space_group_name_H-M   'P 1'
#
loop_
_entity.id
_entity.type
_entity.pdbx_description
1 polymer ?
#
loop_
_entity_poly.entity_id
_entity_poly.type
_entity_poly.pdbx_seq_one_letter_code
_entity_poly.pdbx_strand_id
1 'polypeptide(L)'
;MRPTDSRTADSIALIRDYQGGNRAALDRLVERYYDRVVPIVRSRMGPWLREVESVEDLVQETFLAAVREFDRFEIREERALIHWLAKLAERRILNAARHHRRAKRDHRRVVRLPSPSPGSRSSMMPWHLAANTTAIPDRVARS
;
A
#
# COMPACT_ATOMS: atom_id res chain seq x y z
N MET A 1 7.02 18.65 -38.10
CA MET A 1 8.13 18.10 -37.28
C MET A 1 7.66 18.06 -35.82
N ARG A 2 7.45 16.89 -35.21
CA ARG A 2 6.98 16.82 -33.79
C ARG A 2 8.21 16.77 -32.87
N PRO A 3 8.32 17.62 -31.82
CA PRO A 3 9.46 17.62 -30.89
C PRO A 3 9.43 16.45 -29.88
N THR A 4 8.94 15.28 -30.29
CA THR A 4 8.81 14.11 -29.40
C THR A 4 10.10 13.29 -29.27
N ASP A 5 11.07 13.47 -30.16
CA ASP A 5 12.32 12.68 -30.14
C ASP A 5 13.25 13.01 -28.96
N SER A 6 13.36 14.29 -28.56
CA SER A 6 14.29 14.69 -27.49
C SER A 6 13.90 14.11 -26.13
N ARG A 7 12.61 14.12 -25.76
CA ARG A 7 12.15 13.49 -24.51
C ARG A 7 12.36 11.98 -24.49
N THR A 8 12.27 11.34 -25.66
CA THR A 8 12.46 9.89 -25.79
C THR A 8 13.91 9.49 -25.66
N ALA A 9 14.79 10.14 -26.40
CA ALA A 9 16.23 9.95 -26.30
C ALA A 9 16.72 10.18 -24.87
N ASP A 10 16.20 11.23 -24.21
CA ASP A 10 16.53 11.53 -22.82
C ASP A 10 16.10 10.42 -21.85
N SER A 11 14.90 9.84 -22.01
CA SER A 11 14.45 8.78 -21.08
C SER A 11 15.22 7.48 -21.25
N ILE A 12 15.61 7.13 -22.48
CA ILE A 12 16.45 5.96 -22.74
C ILE A 12 17.85 6.20 -22.18
N ALA A 13 18.41 7.39 -22.34
CA ALA A 13 19.70 7.76 -21.76
C ALA A 13 19.67 7.65 -20.22
N LEU A 14 18.62 8.16 -19.56
CA LEU A 14 18.48 8.04 -18.10
C LEU A 14 18.43 6.59 -17.61
N ILE A 15 17.78 5.69 -18.35
CA ILE A 15 17.75 4.26 -18.01
C ILE A 15 19.12 3.63 -18.17
N ARG A 16 19.84 3.94 -19.26
CA ARG A 16 21.21 3.43 -19.47
C ARG A 16 22.17 3.95 -18.41
N ASP A 17 22.08 5.22 -18.06
CA ASP A 17 22.87 5.82 -16.99
C ASP A 17 22.59 5.14 -15.65
N TYR A 18 21.31 4.88 -15.35
CA TYR A 18 20.92 4.14 -14.15
C TYR A 18 21.48 2.71 -14.15
N GLN A 19 21.38 1.99 -15.27
CA GLN A 19 21.96 0.65 -15.44
C GLN A 19 23.50 0.68 -15.30
N GLY A 20 24.14 1.80 -15.67
CA GLY A 20 25.56 2.06 -15.43
C GLY A 20 25.91 2.46 -13.99
N GLY A 21 24.94 2.47 -13.07
CA GLY A 21 25.12 2.75 -11.65
C GLY A 21 24.78 4.18 -11.22
N ASN A 22 24.36 5.06 -12.14
CA ASN A 22 24.00 6.44 -11.80
C ASN A 22 22.60 6.51 -11.17
N ARG A 23 22.52 6.48 -9.84
CA ARG A 23 21.24 6.57 -9.13
C ARG A 23 20.47 7.87 -9.37
N ALA A 24 21.15 8.99 -9.60
CA ALA A 24 20.48 10.27 -9.88
C ALA A 24 19.72 10.24 -11.22
N ALA A 25 20.09 9.34 -12.14
CA ALA A 25 19.34 9.14 -13.38
C ALA A 25 17.98 8.49 -13.13
N LEU A 26 17.87 7.62 -12.12
CA LEU A 26 16.59 7.04 -11.71
C LEU A 26 15.66 8.11 -11.16
N ASP A 27 16.16 9.01 -10.29
CA ASP A 27 15.34 10.06 -9.69
C ASP A 27 14.71 10.95 -10.77
N ARG A 28 15.52 11.37 -11.75
CA ARG A 28 15.06 12.15 -12.91
C ARG A 28 14.04 11.40 -13.76
N LEU A 29 14.23 10.08 -13.91
CA LEU A 29 13.29 9.23 -14.65
C LEU A 29 11.96 9.15 -13.90
N VAL A 30 11.98 8.88 -12.60
CA VAL A 30 10.77 8.81 -11.76
C VAL A 30 10.03 10.14 -11.79
N GLU A 31 10.70 11.26 -11.52
CA GLU A 31 10.11 12.60 -11.54
C GLU A 31 9.41 12.89 -12.87
N ARG A 32 10.07 12.59 -13.99
CA ARG A 32 9.51 12.79 -15.34
C ARG A 32 8.24 11.98 -15.60
N TYR A 33 8.16 10.75 -15.11
CA TYR A 33 7.02 9.87 -15.39
C TYR A 33 5.94 9.94 -14.32
N TYR A 34 6.23 10.46 -13.13
CA TYR A 34 5.30 10.52 -12.01
C TYR A 34 4.00 11.24 -12.41
N ASP A 35 4.11 12.46 -12.93
CA ASP A 35 2.96 13.28 -13.37
C ASP A 35 2.16 12.65 -14.52
N ARG A 36 2.75 11.69 -15.24
CA ARG A 36 2.08 10.97 -16.33
C ARG A 36 1.40 9.70 -15.83
N VAL A 37 1.93 9.07 -14.79
CA VAL A 37 1.40 7.82 -14.21
C VAL A 37 0.27 8.10 -13.22
N VAL A 38 0.33 9.19 -12.44
CA VAL A 38 -0.75 9.59 -11.50
C VAL A 38 -2.14 9.61 -12.16
N PRO A 39 -2.37 10.32 -13.29
CA PRO A 39 -3.69 10.35 -13.93
C PRO A 39 -4.10 8.99 -14.51
N ILE A 40 -3.14 8.16 -14.94
CA ILE A 40 -3.37 6.79 -15.42
C ILE A 40 -3.86 5.90 -14.28
N VAL A 41 -3.26 6.00 -13.10
CA VAL A 41 -3.69 5.25 -11.91
C VAL A 41 -5.06 5.74 -11.47
N ARG A 42 -5.22 7.05 -11.29
CA ARG A 42 -6.47 7.67 -10.82
C ARG A 42 -7.67 7.33 -11.71
N SER A 43 -7.49 7.32 -13.04
CA SER A 43 -8.56 6.99 -13.99
C SER A 43 -8.92 5.50 -13.99
N ARG A 44 -7.96 4.61 -13.71
CA ARG A 44 -8.19 3.16 -13.64
C ARG A 44 -8.75 2.71 -12.30
N MET A 45 -8.56 3.49 -11.24
CA MET A 45 -9.18 3.21 -9.94
C MET A 45 -10.67 3.54 -9.98
N GLY A 46 -11.49 2.48 -9.86
CA GLY A 46 -12.92 2.64 -9.64
C GLY A 46 -13.23 3.43 -8.35
N PRO A 47 -14.42 4.06 -8.24
CA PRO A 47 -14.76 4.95 -7.12
C PRO A 47 -14.52 4.32 -5.74
N TRP A 48 -15.01 3.09 -5.54
CA TRP A 48 -14.82 2.36 -4.29
C TRP A 48 -13.34 2.13 -3.93
N LEU A 49 -12.48 1.82 -4.90
CA LEU A 49 -11.07 1.58 -4.59
C LEU A 49 -10.37 2.87 -4.16
N ARG A 50 -10.76 4.03 -4.71
CA ARG A 50 -10.22 5.33 -4.30
C ARG A 50 -10.61 5.75 -2.88
N GLU A 51 -11.63 5.12 -2.30
CA GLU A 51 -12.03 5.37 -0.90
C GLU A 51 -11.18 4.57 0.09
N VAL A 52 -10.61 3.45 -0.33
CA VAL A 52 -9.93 2.48 0.55
C VAL A 52 -8.45 2.30 0.23
N GLU A 53 -7.96 2.93 -0.83
CA GLU A 53 -6.58 2.84 -1.33
C GLU A 53 -6.12 4.20 -1.85
N SER A 54 -4.88 4.56 -1.54
CA SER A 54 -4.24 5.81 -1.96
C SER A 54 -3.77 5.72 -3.42
N VAL A 55 -3.95 6.81 -4.18
CA VAL A 55 -3.43 6.91 -5.55
C VAL A 55 -1.91 6.95 -5.50
N GLU A 56 -1.38 7.73 -4.57
CA GLU A 56 0.05 7.97 -4.37
C GLU A 56 0.77 6.66 -4.00
N ASP A 57 0.16 5.83 -3.15
CA ASP A 57 0.74 4.55 -2.73
C ASP A 57 0.85 3.59 -3.92
N LEU A 58 -0.21 3.48 -4.74
CA LEU A 58 -0.19 2.67 -5.95
C LEU A 58 0.81 3.17 -7.00
N VAL A 59 0.98 4.49 -7.11
CA VAL A 59 1.99 5.09 -7.98
C VAL A 59 3.39 4.73 -7.48
N GLN A 60 3.66 4.88 -6.18
CA GLN A 60 4.93 4.50 -5.57
C GLN A 60 5.24 3.01 -5.76
N GLU A 61 4.29 2.12 -5.49
CA GLU A 61 4.45 0.69 -5.74
C GLU A 61 4.78 0.40 -7.20
N THR A 62 4.11 1.08 -8.13
CA THR A 62 4.35 0.95 -9.57
C THR A 62 5.81 1.27 -9.89
N PHE A 63 6.33 2.41 -9.42
CA PHE A 63 7.73 2.78 -9.65
C PHE A 63 8.72 1.84 -8.95
N LEU A 64 8.44 1.42 -7.71
CA LEU A 64 9.29 0.46 -7.00
C LEU A 64 9.44 -0.86 -7.75
N ALA A 65 8.41 -1.28 -8.46
CA ALA A 65 8.51 -2.46 -9.31
C ALA A 65 9.14 -2.20 -10.66
N ALA A 66 8.91 -1.01 -11.24
CA ALA A 66 9.57 -0.61 -12.45
C ALA A 66 11.09 -0.63 -12.27
N VAL A 67 11.59 -0.12 -11.13
CA VAL A 67 13.01 -0.15 -10.75
C VAL A 67 13.60 -1.56 -10.77
N ARG A 68 12.88 -2.54 -10.20
CA ARG A 68 13.32 -3.96 -10.17
C ARG A 68 13.39 -4.59 -11.56
N GLU A 69 12.62 -4.07 -12.50
CA GLU A 69 12.58 -4.55 -13.87
C GLU A 69 13.56 -3.78 -14.78
N PHE A 70 13.89 -2.50 -14.46
CA PHE A 70 14.81 -1.66 -15.23
C PHE A 70 16.19 -2.27 -15.41
N ASP A 71 16.70 -3.02 -14.43
CA ASP A 71 18.00 -3.69 -14.53
C ASP A 71 18.09 -4.68 -15.71
N ARG A 72 16.93 -5.17 -16.19
CA ARG A 72 16.81 -6.15 -17.29
C ARG A 72 16.04 -5.61 -18.50
N PHE A 73 15.74 -4.31 -18.51
CA PHE A 73 14.79 -3.74 -19.46
C PHE A 73 15.51 -3.14 -20.68
N GLU A 74 15.21 -3.68 -21.87
CA GLU A 74 15.63 -3.08 -23.14
C GLU A 74 14.53 -2.17 -23.70
N ILE A 75 14.65 -0.86 -23.48
CA ILE A 75 13.74 0.11 -24.10
C ILE A 75 14.26 0.56 -25.45
N ARG A 76 13.40 0.43 -26.46
CA ARG A 76 13.63 0.97 -27.81
C ARG A 76 12.92 2.31 -28.05
N GLU A 77 11.82 2.60 -27.32
CA GLU A 77 11.02 3.82 -27.49
C GLU A 77 10.29 4.28 -26.20
N GLU A 78 10.08 5.59 -26.02
CA GLU A 78 9.40 6.18 -24.84
C GLU A 78 7.91 5.83 -24.75
N ARG A 79 7.21 5.72 -25.88
CA ARG A 79 5.80 5.29 -25.87
C ARG A 79 5.68 3.88 -25.30
N ALA A 80 6.69 3.03 -25.54
CA ALA A 80 6.73 1.70 -24.94
C ALA A 80 6.89 1.79 -23.41
N LEU A 81 7.69 2.74 -22.90
CA LEU A 81 7.87 2.95 -21.45
C LEU A 81 6.56 3.35 -20.76
N ILE A 82 5.86 4.39 -21.24
CA ILE A 82 4.61 4.81 -20.58
C ILE A 82 3.52 3.74 -20.66
N HIS A 83 3.42 3.02 -21.78
CA HIS A 83 2.48 1.90 -21.91
C HIS A 83 2.83 0.75 -20.96
N TRP A 84 4.11 0.45 -20.80
CA TRP A 84 4.57 -0.57 -19.86
C TRP A 84 4.31 -0.17 -18.40
N LEU A 85 4.61 1.09 -18.02
CA LEU A 85 4.25 1.63 -16.71
C LEU A 85 2.74 1.57 -16.46
N ALA A 86 1.92 1.88 -17.47
CA ALA A 86 0.47 1.76 -17.37
C ALA A 86 0.01 0.31 -17.13
N LYS A 87 0.62 -0.67 -17.79
CA LYS A 87 0.34 -2.10 -17.55
C LYS A 87 0.76 -2.52 -16.14
N LEU A 88 1.89 -2.01 -15.64
CA LEU A 88 2.36 -2.31 -14.30
C LEU A 88 1.42 -1.72 -13.24
N ALA A 89 1.00 -0.47 -13.42
CA ALA A 89 0.00 0.20 -12.60
C ALA A 89 -1.34 -0.57 -12.58
N GLU A 90 -1.81 -1.04 -13.74
CA GLU A 90 -3.03 -1.83 -13.83
C GLU A 90 -2.95 -3.13 -13.02
N ARG A 91 -1.82 -3.84 -13.10
CA ARG A 91 -1.58 -5.04 -12.27
C ARG A 91 -1.66 -4.71 -10.78
N ARG A 92 -1.14 -3.57 -10.35
CA ARG A 92 -1.19 -3.13 -8.94
C ARG A 92 -2.60 -2.80 -8.49
N ILE A 93 -3.33 -2.03 -9.29
CA ILE A 93 -4.74 -1.70 -9.03
C ILE A 93 -5.58 -2.99 -8.87
N LEU A 94 -5.39 -3.98 -9.75
CA LEU A 94 -6.10 -5.26 -9.65
C LEU A 94 -5.74 -6.02 -8.38
N ASN A 95 -4.46 -6.01 -7.99
CA ASN A 95 -4.01 -6.68 -6.77
C ASN A 95 -4.56 -6.01 -5.51
N ALA A 96 -4.51 -4.67 -5.43
CA ALA A 96 -5.10 -3.90 -4.33
C ALA A 96 -6.61 -4.14 -4.22
N ALA A 97 -7.34 -4.06 -5.33
CA ALA A 97 -8.78 -4.35 -5.36
C ALA A 97 -9.10 -5.77 -4.85
N ARG A 98 -8.30 -6.77 -5.26
CA ARG A 98 -8.46 -8.15 -4.78
C ARG A 98 -8.14 -8.28 -3.29
N HIS A 99 -7.10 -7.59 -2.82
CA HIS A 99 -6.70 -7.58 -1.41
C HIS A 99 -7.82 -7.03 -0.52
N HIS A 100 -8.30 -5.82 -0.80
CA HIS A 100 -9.37 -5.19 -0.02
C HIS A 100 -10.68 -5.96 -0.08
N ARG A 101 -11.02 -6.57 -1.22
CA ARG A 101 -12.22 -7.43 -1.32
C ARG A 101 -12.11 -8.70 -0.48
N ARG A 102 -10.92 -9.29 -0.33
CA ARG A 102 -10.70 -10.44 0.57
C ARG A 102 -10.83 -10.00 2.03
N ALA A 103 -10.12 -8.94 2.41
CA ALA A 103 -10.17 -8.38 3.75
C ALA A 103 -11.62 -8.11 4.19
N LYS A 104 -12.43 -7.44 3.35
CA LYS A 104 -13.85 -7.18 3.65
C LYS A 104 -14.69 -8.46 3.86
N ARG A 105 -14.41 -9.53 3.11
CA ARG A 105 -15.13 -10.81 3.28
C ARG A 105 -14.75 -11.51 4.59
N ASP A 106 -13.49 -11.47 4.97
CA ASP A 106 -13.00 -12.09 6.20
C ASP A 106 -13.59 -11.37 7.43
N HIS A 107 -13.60 -10.04 7.43
CA HIS A 107 -14.29 -9.25 8.48
C HIS A 107 -15.77 -9.60 8.57
N ARG A 108 -16.48 -9.75 7.43
CA ARG A 108 -17.89 -10.16 7.43
C ARG A 108 -18.10 -11.58 7.98
N ARG A 109 -17.12 -12.48 7.83
CA ARG A 109 -17.18 -13.84 8.39
C ARG A 109 -16.98 -13.82 9.90
N VAL A 110 -16.07 -13.00 10.41
CA VAL A 110 -15.80 -12.87 11.86
C VAL A 110 -16.97 -12.20 12.59
N VAL A 111 -17.61 -11.18 11.99
CA VAL A 111 -18.79 -10.52 12.60
C VAL A 111 -20.02 -11.44 12.64
N ARG A 112 -20.08 -12.49 11.81
CA ARG A 112 -21.09 -13.56 11.90
C ARG A 112 -20.68 -14.66 12.88
N LEU A 113 -20.29 -14.28 14.10
CA LEU A 113 -20.24 -15.22 15.21
C LEU A 113 -21.68 -15.56 15.65
N PRO A 114 -21.99 -16.82 15.96
CA PRO A 114 -23.34 -17.24 16.33
C PRO A 114 -23.75 -16.51 17.62
N SER A 115 -24.89 -15.84 17.56
CA SER A 115 -25.56 -15.32 18.76
C SER A 115 -25.71 -16.48 19.74
N PRO A 116 -25.31 -16.35 21.02
CA PRO A 116 -25.61 -17.37 22.01
C PRO A 116 -27.12 -17.51 22.08
N SER A 117 -27.65 -18.64 21.61
CA SER A 117 -29.05 -19.01 21.82
C SER A 117 -29.35 -18.89 23.32
N PRO A 118 -30.40 -18.17 23.74
CA PRO A 118 -30.78 -18.08 25.15
C PRO A 118 -31.39 -19.42 25.55
N GLY A 119 -30.54 -20.35 25.98
CA GLY A 119 -30.94 -21.73 26.20
C GLY A 119 -29.86 -22.60 26.82
N SER A 120 -29.06 -22.08 27.74
CA SER A 120 -28.40 -22.92 28.74
C SER A 120 -28.06 -22.11 29.98
N ARG A 121 -28.78 -22.38 31.07
CA ARG A 121 -28.43 -21.92 32.42
C ARG A 121 -27.18 -22.67 32.85
N SER A 122 -26.03 -22.00 32.91
CA SER A 122 -24.92 -22.45 33.76
C SER A 122 -23.96 -21.32 34.10
N SER A 123 -24.08 -20.91 35.36
CA SER A 123 -23.10 -20.28 36.25
C SER A 123 -22.20 -19.19 35.69
N MET A 124 -22.62 -17.95 35.91
CA MET A 124 -21.81 -16.74 35.86
C MET A 124 -21.10 -16.57 37.22
N MET A 125 -19.78 -16.65 37.26
CA MET A 125 -18.97 -16.19 38.39
C MET A 125 -18.35 -14.83 38.04
N PRO A 126 -18.71 -13.73 38.72
CA PRO A 126 -18.13 -12.42 38.46
C PRO A 126 -16.75 -12.26 39.15
N TRP A 127 -15.79 -11.74 38.39
CA TRP A 127 -14.37 -11.54 38.74
C TRP A 127 -14.06 -10.20 39.42
N HIS A 128 -14.99 -9.62 40.18
CA HIS A 128 -14.77 -8.32 40.83
C HIS A 128 -14.65 -8.43 42.36
N LEU A 129 -13.42 -8.62 42.85
CA LEU A 129 -12.99 -8.21 44.19
C LEU A 129 -11.51 -7.81 44.15
N ALA A 130 -11.23 -6.58 43.73
CA ALA A 130 -9.96 -5.91 43.98
C ALA A 130 -10.17 -4.40 44.06
N ALA A 131 -10.59 -3.94 45.24
CA ALA A 131 -10.26 -2.62 45.78
C ALA A 131 -10.90 -2.49 47.17
N ASN A 132 -10.14 -2.80 48.23
CA ASN A 132 -10.40 -2.16 49.52
C ASN A 132 -9.24 -1.22 49.85
N THR A 133 -9.65 0.03 49.94
CA THR A 133 -8.99 1.27 50.33
C THR A 133 -8.64 1.27 51.83
N THR A 134 -7.47 1.83 52.14
CA THR A 134 -7.08 2.58 53.35
C THR A 134 -7.38 2.01 54.74
N ALA A 135 -6.32 1.70 55.50
CA ALA A 135 -6.09 2.24 56.85
C ALA A 135 -4.69 1.86 57.37
N ILE A 136 -3.85 2.87 57.61
CA ILE A 136 -2.73 2.83 58.57
C ILE A 136 -3.33 3.14 59.95
N PRO A 137 -2.98 2.39 61.01
CA PRO A 137 -2.25 3.02 62.11
C PRO A 137 -1.13 2.15 62.71
N ASP A 138 0.04 2.77 62.83
CA ASP A 138 0.83 2.93 64.06
C ASP A 138 0.72 1.86 65.16
N ARG A 139 1.83 1.16 65.45
CA ARG A 139 2.49 1.28 66.78
C ARG A 139 3.82 0.53 66.91
N VAL A 140 4.72 1.28 67.54
CA VAL A 140 5.98 0.95 68.23
C VAL A 140 5.83 -0.12 69.33
N ALA A 141 6.99 -0.71 69.70
CA ALA A 141 7.34 -1.48 70.91
C ALA A 141 7.30 -3.01 70.70
N ARG A 142 8.23 -3.84 71.19
CA ARG A 142 9.43 -3.69 72.03
C ARG A 142 10.00 -5.12 72.22
N SER A 143 11.34 -5.20 72.26
CA SER A 143 12.19 -6.28 72.80
C SER A 143 12.24 -7.63 72.09
#